data_AF-A0A150K5U8-F1
#
_entry.id   AF-A0A150K5U8-F1
#
_cell.length_a   1.000
_cell.length_b   1.000
_cell.length_c   1.000
_cell.angle_alpha   90.00
_cell.angle_beta   90.00
_cell.angle_gamma   90.00
#
_symmetry.space_group_name_H-M   'P 1'
#
loop_
_entity.id
_entity.type
_entity.pdbx_description
1 polymer ?
#
loop_
_entity_poly.entity_id
_entity_poly.type
_entity_poly.pdbx_seq_one_letter_code
_entity_poly.pdbx_strand_id
1 'polypeptide(L)'
;MTRLAGSDIAGKIMIMIARNLNNRISKGYETYGQTLDDCPDDAYDWQQMQIEELLDGLQYMAKENAILRKKLSSEIRENMRLRRLLERGTKE
;
A
#
# COMPACT_ATOMS: atom_id res chain seq x y z
N MET A 1 19.24 16.96 -23.04
CA MET A 1 18.23 16.88 -21.96
C MET A 1 17.62 15.50 -21.99
N THR A 2 18.13 14.59 -21.14
CA THR A 2 17.67 13.20 -21.06
C THR A 2 16.27 13.20 -20.45
N ARG A 3 15.24 12.88 -21.25
CA ARG A 3 13.92 12.57 -20.70
C ARG A 3 14.10 11.33 -19.84
N LEU A 4 14.03 11.50 -18.51
CA LEU A 4 13.72 10.40 -17.61
C LEU A 4 12.29 9.95 -17.96
N ALA A 5 12.17 9.09 -18.97
CA ALA A 5 10.99 8.24 -19.13
C ALA A 5 11.09 7.18 -18.03
N GLY A 6 10.99 7.60 -16.77
CA GLY A 6 10.77 6.69 -15.66
C GLY A 6 9.49 5.93 -15.96
N SER A 7 9.52 4.60 -15.79
CA SER A 7 8.32 3.78 -15.96
C SER A 7 7.15 4.40 -15.17
N ASP A 8 5.92 4.26 -15.67
CA ASP A 8 4.71 4.74 -14.98
C ASP A 8 4.67 4.29 -13.49
N ILE A 9 5.27 3.12 -13.20
CA ILE A 9 5.47 2.60 -11.86
C ILE A 9 6.37 3.49 -11.01
N ALA A 10 7.56 3.89 -11.52
CA ALA A 10 8.48 4.76 -10.79
C ALA A 10 7.83 6.12 -10.48
N GLY A 11 7.08 6.68 -11.43
CA GLY A 11 6.31 7.92 -11.22
C GLY A 11 5.28 7.78 -10.11
N LYS A 12 4.51 6.67 -10.11
CA LYS A 12 3.53 6.37 -9.05
C LYS A 12 4.17 6.20 -7.68
N ILE A 13 5.32 5.52 -7.60
CA ILE A 13 6.06 5.35 -6.34
C ILE A 13 6.49 6.72 -5.79
N MET A 14 7.04 7.60 -6.62
CA MET A 14 7.46 8.94 -6.18
C MET A 14 6.29 9.76 -5.62
N ILE A 15 5.12 9.73 -6.29
CA ILE A 15 3.91 10.41 -5.81
C ILE A 15 3.44 9.81 -4.48
N MET A 16 3.46 8.48 -4.34
CA MET A 16 3.08 7.81 -3.11
C MET A 16 4.01 8.15 -1.96
N ILE A 17 5.33 8.16 -2.18
CA ILE A 17 6.32 8.55 -1.17
C ILE A 17 6.07 10.00 -0.72
N ALA A 18 5.95 10.93 -1.67
CA ALA A 18 5.73 12.35 -1.35
C ALA A 18 4.45 12.56 -0.51
N ARG A 19 3.34 11.90 -0.86
CA ARG A 19 2.10 11.97 -0.09
C ARG A 19 2.25 11.37 1.31
N ASN A 20 2.92 10.22 1.44
CA ASN A 20 3.09 9.57 2.73
C ASN A 20 4.02 10.36 3.65
N LEU A 21 5.07 10.99 3.13
CA LEU A 21 5.96 11.86 3.93
C LEU A 21 5.17 13.01 4.57
N ASN A 22 4.35 13.72 3.79
CA ASN A 22 3.52 14.80 4.33
C ASN A 22 2.55 14.29 5.40
N ASN A 23 1.86 13.17 5.15
CA ASN A 23 0.93 12.59 6.12
C ASN A 23 1.63 12.15 7.41
N ARG A 24 2.87 11.65 7.33
CA ARG A 24 3.64 11.24 8.51
C ARG A 24 4.10 12.44 9.35
N ILE A 25 4.47 13.56 8.71
CA ILE A 25 4.76 14.82 9.40
C ILE A 25 3.51 15.31 10.16
N SER A 26 2.34 15.36 9.50
CA SER A 26 1.08 15.74 10.15
C SER A 26 0.73 14.80 11.31
N LYS A 27 0.85 13.48 11.10
CA LYS A 27 0.55 12.48 12.13
C LYS A 27 1.47 12.60 13.35
N GLY A 28 2.76 12.89 13.15
CA GLY A 28 3.71 13.11 14.23
C GLY A 28 3.24 14.23 15.16
N TYR A 29 2.86 15.37 14.59
CA TYR A 29 2.28 16.48 15.35
C TYR A 29 0.95 16.12 16.02
N GLU A 30 0.03 15.47 15.32
CA GLU A 30 -1.28 15.12 15.88
C GLU A 30 -1.19 14.08 17.01
N THR A 31 -0.25 13.14 16.91
CA THR A 31 -0.14 12.00 17.85
C THR A 31 0.78 12.34 19.03
N TYR A 32 1.90 13.01 18.77
CA TYR A 32 2.97 13.21 19.74
C TYR A 32 3.25 14.68 20.05
N GLY A 33 2.57 15.62 19.37
CA GLY A 33 2.77 17.06 19.56
C GLY A 33 4.07 17.60 18.97
N GLN A 34 4.86 16.77 18.27
CA GLN A 34 6.19 17.10 17.78
C GLN A 34 6.52 16.36 16.47
N THR A 35 7.48 16.88 15.71
CA THR A 35 8.05 16.15 14.56
C THR A 35 9.10 15.14 15.00
N LEU A 36 9.62 14.34 14.06
CA LEU A 36 10.82 13.54 14.29
C LEU A 36 12.07 14.43 14.45
N ASP A 37 12.11 15.61 13.82
CA ASP A 37 13.24 16.54 13.94
C ASP A 37 13.31 17.17 15.35
N ASP A 38 12.14 17.34 15.99
CA ASP A 38 12.00 17.85 17.35
C ASP A 38 12.10 16.73 18.42
N CYS A 39 12.11 15.46 17.99
CA CYS A 39 12.13 14.32 18.90
C CYS A 39 13.53 14.14 19.50
N PRO A 40 13.67 13.99 20.83
CA PRO A 40 14.98 13.79 21.45
C PRO A 40 15.71 12.58 20.90
N ASP A 41 17.03 12.70 20.69
CA ASP A 41 17.88 11.62 20.17
C ASP A 41 17.89 10.35 21.04
N ASP A 42 17.51 10.45 22.31
CA ASP A 42 17.45 9.34 23.26
C ASP A 42 16.03 8.81 23.51
N ALA A 43 15.02 9.34 22.80
CA ALA A 43 13.63 8.95 22.97
C ALA A 43 13.39 7.47 22.64
N TYR A 44 14.20 6.89 21.74
CA TYR A 44 14.12 5.50 21.31
C TYR A 44 15.50 4.90 21.01
N ASP A 45 15.59 3.58 21.04
CA ASP A 45 16.59 2.89 20.22
C ASP A 45 16.13 2.99 18.75
N TRP A 46 16.72 3.93 18.02
CA TRP A 46 16.34 4.23 16.65
C TRP A 46 16.51 3.04 15.68
N GLN A 47 17.47 2.16 15.93
CA GLN A 47 17.67 0.97 15.10
C GLN A 47 16.54 -0.03 15.33
N GLN A 48 16.20 -0.27 16.60
CA GLN A 48 15.08 -1.14 16.94
C GLN A 48 13.75 -0.59 16.42
N MET A 49 13.50 0.72 16.58
CA MET A 49 12.29 1.38 16.08
C MET A 49 12.16 1.28 14.55
N GLN A 50 13.27 1.41 13.82
CA GLN A 50 13.27 1.20 12.36
C GLN A 50 12.88 -0.23 12.00
N ILE A 51 13.40 -1.23 12.71
CA ILE A 51 13.08 -2.64 12.45
C ILE A 51 11.59 -2.90 12.70
N GLU A 52 11.03 -2.36 13.78
CA GLU A 52 9.62 -2.51 14.12
C GLU A 52 8.71 -1.91 13.03
N GLU A 53 8.96 -0.68 12.59
CA GLU A 53 8.18 -0.04 11.52
C GLU A 53 8.30 -0.79 10.17
N LEU A 54 9.47 -1.38 9.88
CA LEU A 54 9.64 -2.22 8.68
C LEU A 54 8.84 -3.53 8.78
N LEU A 55 8.81 -4.16 9.96
CA LEU A 55 8.01 -5.36 10.20
C LEU A 55 6.51 -5.08 10.03
N ASP A 56 6.03 -3.96 10.57
CA ASP A 56 4.65 -3.50 10.36
C ASP A 56 4.35 -3.29 8.88
N GLY A 57 5.27 -2.66 8.13
CA GLY A 57 5.17 -2.52 6.67
C GLY A 57 4.99 -3.86 5.95
N LEU A 58 5.79 -4.86 6.31
CA LEU A 58 5.67 -6.21 5.76
C LEU A 58 4.33 -6.87 6.10
N GLN A 59 3.82 -6.68 7.31
CA GLN A 59 2.51 -7.20 7.72
C GLN A 59 1.38 -6.56 6.91
N TYR A 60 1.42 -5.25 6.67
CA TYR A 60 0.44 -4.57 5.82
C TYR A 60 0.48 -5.07 4.38
N MET A 61 1.68 -5.27 3.83
CA MET A 61 1.84 -5.86 2.49
C MET A 61 1.26 -7.27 2.39
N ALA A 62 1.50 -8.13 3.40
CA ALA A 62 0.95 -9.48 3.45
C ALA A 62 -0.59 -9.44 3.53
N LYS A 63 -1.15 -8.52 4.32
CA LYS A 63 -2.60 -8.33 4.46
C LYS A 63 -3.25 -7.89 3.16
N GLU A 64 -2.69 -6.90 2.46
CA GLU A 64 -3.22 -6.42 1.20
C GLU A 64 -3.19 -7.52 0.13
N ASN A 65 -2.10 -8.28 0.05
CA ASN A 65 -2.02 -9.45 -0.82
C ASN A 65 -3.13 -10.47 -0.53
N ALA A 66 -3.42 -10.74 0.75
CA ALA A 66 -4.50 -11.64 1.13
C ALA A 66 -5.88 -11.09 0.72
N ILE A 67 -6.11 -9.78 0.83
CA ILE A 67 -7.34 -9.11 0.38
C ILE A 67 -7.49 -9.23 -1.14
N LEU A 68 -6.43 -8.94 -1.90
CA LEU A 68 -6.42 -9.01 -3.36
C LEU A 68 -6.69 -10.45 -3.85
N ARG A 69 -6.09 -11.46 -3.22
CA ARG A 69 -6.35 -12.87 -3.54
C ARG A 69 -7.82 -13.25 -3.31
N LYS A 70 -8.45 -12.75 -2.25
CA LYS A 70 -9.87 -12.97 -1.98
C LYS A 70 -10.76 -12.31 -3.04
N LYS A 71 -10.46 -11.05 -3.40
CA LYS A 71 -11.17 -10.32 -4.46
C LYS A 71 -11.07 -11.05 -5.79
N LEU A 72 -9.85 -11.40 -6.23
CA LEU A 72 -9.61 -12.15 -7.46
C LEU A 72 -10.40 -13.46 -7.49
N SER A 73 -10.38 -14.21 -6.38
CA SER A 73 -11.13 -15.47 -6.29
C SER A 73 -12.64 -15.26 -6.42
N SER A 74 -13.18 -14.14 -5.92
CA SER A 74 -14.58 -13.77 -6.08
C SER A 74 -14.93 -13.44 -7.51
N GLU A 75 -14.11 -12.61 -8.16
CA GLU A 75 -14.29 -12.23 -9.57
C GLU A 75 -14.24 -13.45 -10.50
N ILE A 76 -13.32 -14.39 -10.24
CA ILE A 76 -13.24 -15.64 -11.01
C ILE A 76 -14.53 -16.44 -10.90
N ARG A 77 -15.10 -16.57 -9.69
CA ARG A 77 -16.37 -17.29 -9.48
C ARG A 77 -17.53 -16.62 -10.21
N GLU A 78 -17.64 -15.30 -10.12
CA GLU A 78 -18.70 -14.57 -10.80
C GLU A 78 -18.55 -14.65 -12.32
N ASN A 79 -17.34 -14.55 -12.85
CA ASN A 79 -17.08 -14.72 -14.28
C ASN A 79 -17.50 -16.12 -14.76
N MET A 80 -17.18 -17.17 -14.01
CA MET A 80 -17.63 -18.54 -14.33
C MET A 80 -19.16 -18.66 -14.32
N ARG A 81 -19.83 -18.03 -13.35
CA ARG A 81 -21.30 -18.01 -13.27
C ARG A 81 -21.91 -17.33 -14.50
N LEU A 82 -21.41 -16.15 -14.86
CA LEU A 82 -21.89 -15.40 -16.02
C LEU A 82 -21.67 -16.16 -17.33
N ARG A 83 -20.50 -16.80 -17.51
CA ARG A 83 -20.24 -17.65 -18.67
C ARG A 83 -21.25 -18.79 -18.82
N ARG A 84 -21.56 -19.49 -17.73
CA ARG A 84 -22.59 -20.56 -17.74
C ARG A 84 -23.98 -20.05 -18.09
N LEU A 85 -24.33 -18.84 -17.68
CA LEU A 85 -25.62 -18.23 -18.04
C LEU A 85 -25.68 -17.88 -19.53
N LEU A 86 -24.61 -17.30 -20.07
CA LEU A 86 -24.50 -16.99 -21.50
C LEU A 86 -24.59 -18.25 -22.36
N GLU A 87 -23.92 -19.33 -21.96
CA GLU A 87 -23.98 -20.62 -22.67
C GLU A 87 -25.36 -21.29 -22.64
N ARG A 88 -26.18 -21.00 -21.62
CA ARG A 88 -27.56 -21.51 -21.54
C ARG A 88 -28.50 -20.67 -22.42
N GLY A 89 -28.39 -19.36 -22.36
CA GLY A 89 -29.21 -18.45 -23.17
C GLY A 89 -28.88 -18.44 -24.66
N THR A 90 -27.81 -19.11 -25.11
CA THR A 90 -27.47 -19.31 -26.53
C THR A 90 -27.93 -20.67 -27.07
N LYS A 91 -28.47 -21.55 -26.22
CA LYS A 91 -28.98 -22.89 -26.59
C LYS A 91 -30.51 -22.96 -26.64
N GLU A 92 -31.20 -21.89 -26.26
CA GLU A 92 -32.64 -21.65 -26.45
C GLU A 92 -32.85 -20.75 -27.67
#